data_AF-A0A7S3W6F9-F1
#
_entry.id   AF-A0A7S3W6F9-F1
#
_cell.length_a   1.000
_cell.length_b   1.000
_cell.length_c   1.000
_cell.angle_alpha   90.00
_cell.angle_beta   90.00
_cell.angle_gamma   90.00
#
_symmetry.space_group_name_H-M   'P 1'
#
loop_
_entity.id
_entity.type
_entity.pdbx_description
1 polymer ?
#
loop_
_entity_poly.entity_id
_entity_poly.type
_entity_poly.pdbx_seq_one_letter_code
_entity_poly.pdbx_strand_id
1 'polypeptide(L)'
;IVLMFRFFVSFGAQSRLALVLKTMKAVLTDLMHFLVLFVPTFMAYAISGCLVFGRRIEAFSTIQGSAGACFRIVIESEFAWEEMSAEFYWAATIWAWSFLILVVLLMLNMVLAIILDVYSEVRESSPAGEPIWETVGNFFLRLLYPRTWVRDVAIEEKMRDSREAIITRGVLADAFPDMPKRQMDLVFRQCCAEMG
;
A
#
# COMPACT_ATOMS: atom_id res chain seq x y z
N ILE A 1 3.15 20.31 1.63
CA ILE A 1 3.11 19.32 0.50
C ILE A 1 4.49 19.11 -0.12
N VAL A 2 5.15 20.13 -0.69
CA VAL A 2 6.48 19.98 -1.34
C VAL A 2 7.58 19.43 -0.40
N LEU A 3 7.63 19.88 0.85
CA LEU A 3 8.57 19.35 1.87
C LEU A 3 8.30 17.87 2.19
N MET A 4 7.03 17.47 2.20
CA MET A 4 6.61 16.09 2.44
C MET A 4 7.03 15.17 1.29
N PHE A 5 6.88 15.63 0.04
CA PHE A 5 7.42 14.94 -1.14
C PHE A 5 8.96 14.84 -1.11
N ARG A 6 9.67 15.90 -0.69
CA ARG A 6 11.14 15.83 -0.52
C ARG A 6 11.57 14.83 0.56
N PHE A 7 10.82 14.72 1.66
CA PHE A 7 11.03 13.69 2.67
C PHE A 7 10.83 12.27 2.11
N PHE A 8 9.76 12.05 1.32
CA PHE A 8 9.52 10.76 0.64
C PHE A 8 10.59 10.37 -0.37
N VAL A 9 11.22 11.33 -1.05
CA VAL A 9 12.33 11.06 -1.99
C VAL A 9 13.63 10.72 -1.24
N SER A 10 13.91 11.38 -0.11
CA SER A 10 15.11 11.08 0.71
C SER A 10 15.12 9.66 1.28
N PHE A 11 13.94 9.07 1.39
CA PHE A 11 13.70 7.72 1.89
C PHE A 11 14.08 6.61 0.88
N GLY A 12 14.27 6.95 -0.40
CA GLY A 12 14.78 6.03 -1.42
C GLY A 12 16.22 5.54 -1.18
N ALA A 13 16.94 6.12 -0.22
CA ALA A 13 18.28 5.68 0.20
C ALA A 13 18.29 4.34 0.94
N GLN A 14 17.12 3.83 1.37
CA GLN A 14 17.00 2.56 2.08
C GLN A 14 16.40 1.49 1.17
N SER A 15 17.10 0.35 1.01
CA SER A 15 16.76 -0.73 0.06
C SER A 15 15.30 -1.23 0.15
N ARG A 16 14.70 -1.21 1.34
CA ARG A 16 13.31 -1.62 1.57
C ARG A 16 12.27 -0.59 1.12
N LEU A 17 12.59 0.69 1.19
CA LEU A 17 11.69 1.78 0.78
C LEU A 17 11.81 2.04 -0.73
N ALA A 18 12.97 1.76 -1.31
CA ALA A 18 13.14 1.68 -2.75
C ALA A 18 12.26 0.60 -3.39
N LEU A 19 12.04 -0.55 -2.72
CA LEU A 19 11.09 -1.56 -3.17
C LEU A 19 9.66 -1.00 -3.20
N VAL A 20 9.18 -0.42 -2.11
CA VAL A 20 7.83 0.20 -2.03
C VAL A 20 7.65 1.33 -3.06
N LEU A 21 8.69 2.12 -3.30
CA LEU A 21 8.65 3.15 -4.35
C LEU A 21 8.59 2.54 -5.75
N LYS A 22 9.29 1.41 -5.98
CA LYS A 22 9.24 0.67 -7.25
C LYS A 22 7.85 0.05 -7.47
N THR A 23 7.25 -0.52 -6.43
CA THR A 23 5.88 -1.06 -6.50
C THR A 23 4.85 0.04 -6.72
N MET A 24 4.94 1.15 -5.98
CA MET A 24 4.07 2.31 -6.21
C MET A 24 4.22 2.85 -7.63
N LYS A 25 5.43 2.88 -8.19
CA LYS A 25 5.66 3.34 -9.56
C LYS A 25 5.05 2.38 -10.60
N ALA A 26 5.09 1.08 -10.34
CA ALA A 26 4.39 0.08 -11.15
C ALA A 26 2.87 0.29 -11.08
N VAL A 27 2.28 0.31 -9.87
CA VAL A 27 0.85 0.58 -9.64
C VAL A 27 0.41 1.88 -10.29
N LEU A 28 1.23 2.93 -10.22
CA LEU A 28 0.87 4.24 -10.76
C LEU A 28 0.64 4.19 -12.26
N THR A 29 1.37 3.34 -13.00
CA THR A 29 1.19 3.23 -14.46
C THR A 29 -0.18 2.66 -14.79
N ASP A 30 -0.59 1.60 -14.10
CA ASP A 30 -1.90 0.97 -14.29
C ASP A 30 -3.04 1.86 -13.81
N LEU A 31 -2.84 2.57 -12.69
CA LEU A 31 -3.79 3.56 -12.20
C LEU A 31 -3.96 4.73 -13.16
N MET A 32 -2.88 5.18 -13.82
CA MET A 32 -2.95 6.23 -14.84
C MET A 32 -3.76 5.77 -16.06
N HIS A 33 -3.59 4.52 -16.49
CA HIS A 33 -4.44 3.95 -17.55
C HIS A 33 -5.92 3.91 -17.13
N PHE A 34 -6.20 3.50 -15.90
CA PHE A 34 -7.55 3.53 -15.35
C PHE A 34 -8.15 4.95 -15.30
N LEU A 35 -7.35 5.96 -14.92
CA LEU A 35 -7.80 7.35 -14.85
C LEU A 35 -8.29 7.90 -16.19
N VAL A 36 -7.75 7.42 -17.32
CA VAL A 36 -8.20 7.82 -18.66
C VAL A 36 -9.66 7.42 -18.92
N LEU A 37 -10.14 6.33 -18.32
CA LEU A 37 -11.54 5.90 -18.41
C LEU A 37 -12.40 6.49 -17.29
N PHE A 38 -11.83 6.60 -16.09
CA PHE A 38 -12.54 7.10 -14.91
C PHE A 38 -12.91 8.59 -15.04
N VAL A 39 -11.95 9.46 -15.40
CA VAL A 39 -12.16 10.91 -15.38
C VAL A 39 -13.28 11.36 -16.33
N PRO A 40 -13.32 10.93 -17.61
CA PRO A 40 -14.42 11.31 -18.51
C PRO A 40 -15.77 10.77 -18.04
N THR A 41 -15.82 9.54 -17.55
CA THR A 41 -17.05 8.90 -17.04
C THR A 41 -17.57 9.65 -15.81
N PHE A 42 -16.68 9.96 -14.86
CA PHE A 42 -17.02 10.72 -13.66
C PHE A 42 -17.51 12.14 -14.01
N MET A 43 -16.82 12.82 -14.94
CA MET A 43 -17.23 14.16 -15.39
C MET A 43 -18.57 14.14 -16.14
N ALA A 44 -18.85 13.10 -16.92
CA ALA A 44 -20.16 12.94 -17.57
C ALA A 44 -21.28 12.82 -16.53
N TYR A 45 -21.05 12.07 -15.45
CA TYR A 45 -22.00 11.97 -14.34
C TYR A 45 -22.14 13.28 -13.56
N ALA A 46 -21.05 14.02 -13.33
CA ALA A 46 -21.10 15.33 -12.70
C ALA A 46 -21.89 16.34 -13.56
N ILE A 47 -21.66 16.37 -14.88
CA ILE A 47 -22.43 17.23 -15.79
C ILE A 47 -23.90 16.80 -15.79
N SER A 48 -24.19 15.51 -15.88
CA SER A 48 -25.56 14.99 -15.81
C SER A 48 -26.25 15.33 -14.49
N GLY A 49 -25.55 15.23 -13.36
CA GLY A 49 -26.07 15.58 -12.05
C GLY A 49 -26.38 17.07 -11.96
N CYS A 50 -25.50 17.92 -12.50
CA CYS A 50 -25.72 19.36 -12.61
C CYS A 50 -26.96 19.68 -13.45
N LEU A 51 -27.18 18.99 -14.56
CA LEU A 51 -28.35 19.18 -15.42
C LEU A 51 -29.66 18.71 -14.76
N VAL A 52 -29.65 17.57 -14.07
CA VAL A 52 -30.86 16.99 -13.46
C VAL A 52 -31.22 17.68 -12.13
N PHE A 53 -30.23 17.96 -11.27
CA PHE A 53 -30.46 18.42 -9.90
C PHE A 53 -30.07 19.87 -9.65
N GLY A 54 -29.30 20.51 -10.55
CA GLY A 54 -28.69 21.83 -10.29
C GLY A 54 -29.67 22.98 -10.12
N ARG A 55 -30.94 22.81 -10.52
CA ARG A 55 -32.02 23.79 -10.29
C ARG A 55 -32.48 23.87 -8.83
N ARG A 56 -32.37 22.78 -8.07
CA ARG A 56 -32.93 22.68 -6.70
C ARG A 56 -31.87 22.44 -5.64
N ILE A 57 -30.81 21.72 -5.98
CA ILE A 57 -29.76 21.35 -5.03
C ILE A 57 -28.56 22.25 -5.31
N GLU A 58 -28.22 23.11 -4.34
CA GLU A 58 -27.11 24.05 -4.46
C GLU A 58 -25.78 23.33 -4.75
N ALA A 59 -25.58 22.15 -4.16
CA ALA A 59 -24.41 21.30 -4.41
C ALA A 59 -24.27 20.89 -5.87
N PHE A 60 -25.36 20.83 -6.65
CA PHE A 60 -25.34 20.51 -8.08
C PHE A 60 -25.46 21.74 -8.99
N SER A 61 -25.52 22.95 -8.42
CA SER A 61 -25.79 24.19 -9.19
C SER A 61 -24.67 24.56 -10.19
N THR A 62 -23.43 24.16 -9.93
CA THR A 62 -22.28 24.37 -10.79
C THR A 62 -21.62 23.04 -11.13
N ILE A 63 -20.92 22.94 -12.26
CA ILE A 63 -20.20 21.71 -12.64
C ILE A 63 -19.15 21.35 -11.57
N GLN A 64 -18.43 22.34 -11.05
CA GLN A 64 -17.44 22.12 -10.00
C GLN A 64 -18.09 21.68 -8.69
N GLY A 65 -19.20 22.31 -8.30
CA GLY A 65 -20.00 21.90 -7.14
C GLY A 65 -20.50 20.46 -7.30
N SER A 66 -21.05 20.13 -8.47
CA SER A 66 -21.57 18.80 -8.78
C SER A 66 -20.47 17.75 -8.77
N ALA A 67 -19.26 18.07 -9.27
CA ALA A 67 -18.12 17.17 -9.18
C ALA A 67 -17.74 16.90 -7.71
N GLY A 68 -17.74 17.94 -6.87
CA GLY A 68 -17.54 17.80 -5.42
C GLY A 68 -18.64 16.97 -4.74
N ALA A 69 -19.90 17.17 -5.12
CA ALA A 69 -21.03 16.40 -4.62
C ALA A 69 -20.93 14.92 -5.02
N CYS A 70 -20.64 14.63 -6.30
CA CYS A 70 -20.39 13.27 -6.78
C CYS A 70 -19.22 12.62 -6.03
N PHE A 71 -18.13 13.35 -5.79
CA PHE A 71 -16.99 12.84 -5.04
C PHE A 71 -17.35 12.51 -3.59
N ARG A 72 -18.17 13.36 -2.94
CA ARG A 72 -18.71 13.10 -1.60
C ARG A 72 -19.57 11.83 -1.59
N ILE A 73 -20.46 11.66 -2.56
CA ILE A 73 -21.29 10.45 -2.69
C ILE A 73 -20.42 9.21 -2.86
N VAL A 74 -19.32 9.26 -3.60
CA VAL A 74 -18.41 8.12 -3.76
C VAL A 74 -17.76 7.70 -2.43
N ILE A 75 -17.34 8.66 -1.61
CA ILE A 75 -16.65 8.37 -0.34
C ILE A 75 -17.62 7.99 0.77
N GLU A 76 -18.65 8.80 0.98
CA GLU A 76 -19.59 8.62 2.09
C GLU A 76 -20.66 7.57 1.75
N SER A 77 -20.88 7.27 0.46
CA SER A 77 -21.98 6.42 -0.02
C SER A 77 -23.36 6.89 0.44
N GLU A 78 -23.48 8.17 0.81
CA GLU A 78 -24.71 8.80 1.28
C GLU A 78 -25.14 9.92 0.32
N PHE A 79 -26.45 10.00 0.06
CA PHE A 79 -27.06 11.06 -0.74
C PHE A 79 -28.46 11.38 -0.22
N ALA A 80 -28.84 12.66 -0.31
CA ALA A 80 -30.15 13.14 0.14
C ALA A 80 -31.25 12.74 -0.85
N TRP A 81 -31.75 11.52 -0.72
CA TRP A 81 -32.75 10.96 -1.64
C TRP A 81 -34.03 11.81 -1.73
N GLU A 82 -34.50 12.35 -0.60
CA GLU A 82 -35.70 13.19 -0.56
C GLU A 82 -35.54 14.44 -1.42
N GLU A 83 -34.38 15.10 -1.37
CA GLU A 83 -34.10 16.30 -2.15
C GLU A 83 -33.97 16.00 -3.64
N MET A 84 -33.33 14.87 -3.98
CA MET A 84 -33.07 14.44 -5.36
C MET A 84 -34.32 13.93 -6.07
N SER A 85 -35.20 13.21 -5.37
CA SER A 85 -36.40 12.59 -5.95
C SER A 85 -37.63 13.52 -6.01
N ALA A 86 -37.55 14.70 -5.41
CA ALA A 86 -38.67 15.63 -5.28
C ALA A 86 -39.23 16.18 -6.61
N GLU A 87 -38.40 16.29 -7.66
CA GLU A 87 -38.85 16.83 -8.97
C GLU A 87 -39.10 15.70 -9.97
N PHE A 88 -38.08 14.90 -10.26
CA PHE A 88 -38.15 13.81 -11.22
C PHE A 88 -37.75 12.49 -10.58
N TYR A 89 -38.71 11.82 -9.93
CA TYR A 89 -38.49 10.55 -9.24
C TYR A 89 -37.72 9.54 -10.12
N TRP A 90 -38.21 9.29 -11.34
CA TRP A 90 -37.62 8.25 -12.19
C TRP A 90 -36.23 8.61 -12.72
N ALA A 91 -36.00 9.88 -13.09
CA ALA A 91 -34.68 10.34 -13.51
C ALA A 91 -33.68 10.29 -12.35
N ALA A 92 -34.10 10.68 -11.15
CA ALA A 92 -33.29 10.58 -9.94
C ALA A 92 -32.94 9.12 -9.61
N THR A 93 -33.90 8.20 -9.71
CA THR A 93 -33.69 6.76 -9.50
C THR A 93 -32.67 6.22 -10.49
N ILE A 94 -32.87 6.43 -11.80
CA ILE A 94 -31.96 5.91 -12.84
C ILE A 94 -30.56 6.50 -12.67
N TRP A 95 -30.46 7.80 -12.43
CA TRP A 95 -29.18 8.46 -12.23
C TRP A 95 -28.46 7.91 -11.00
N ALA A 96 -29.13 7.83 -9.84
CA ALA A 96 -28.53 7.38 -8.59
C ALA A 96 -28.09 5.90 -8.67
N TRP A 97 -28.96 5.00 -9.14
CA TRP A 97 -28.62 3.58 -9.27
C TRP A 97 -27.51 3.33 -10.28
N SER A 98 -27.54 4.00 -11.44
CA SER A 98 -26.47 3.86 -12.43
C SER A 98 -25.14 4.42 -11.93
N PHE A 99 -25.16 5.56 -11.22
CA PHE A 99 -23.97 6.14 -10.60
C PHE A 99 -23.38 5.21 -9.52
N LEU A 100 -24.21 4.67 -8.62
CA LEU A 100 -23.77 3.74 -7.58
C LEU A 100 -23.14 2.47 -8.18
N ILE A 101 -23.78 1.86 -9.19
CA ILE A 101 -23.28 0.63 -9.78
C ILE A 101 -22.00 0.89 -10.59
N LEU A 102 -22.02 1.86 -11.49
CA LEU A 102 -20.91 2.11 -12.42
C LEU A 102 -19.72 2.78 -11.73
N VAL A 103 -19.95 3.85 -10.96
CA VAL A 103 -18.88 4.68 -10.39
C VAL A 103 -18.46 4.22 -9.00
N VAL A 104 -19.40 3.83 -8.13
CA VAL A 104 -19.03 3.41 -6.77
C VAL A 104 -18.62 1.94 -6.75
N LEU A 105 -19.44 1.01 -7.24
CA LEU A 105 -19.13 -0.41 -7.20
C LEU A 105 -18.05 -0.79 -8.21
N LEU A 106 -18.28 -0.58 -9.50
CA LEU A 106 -17.37 -1.11 -10.51
C LEU A 106 -16.03 -0.38 -10.53
N MET A 107 -16.04 0.96 -10.57
CA MET A 107 -14.78 1.71 -10.66
C MET A 107 -13.93 1.64 -9.37
N LEU A 108 -14.51 1.65 -8.17
CA LEU A 108 -13.73 1.48 -6.93
C LEU A 108 -13.15 0.07 -6.82
N ASN A 109 -13.95 -0.95 -7.15
CA ASN A 109 -13.46 -2.33 -7.15
C ASN A 109 -12.36 -2.57 -8.19
N MET A 110 -12.37 -1.86 -9.33
CA MET A 110 -11.27 -1.90 -10.30
C MET A 110 -9.97 -1.33 -9.74
N VAL A 111 -10.02 -0.22 -9.00
CA VAL A 111 -8.82 0.32 -8.32
C VAL A 111 -8.27 -0.69 -7.31
N LEU A 112 -9.16 -1.32 -6.53
CA LEU A 112 -8.77 -2.36 -5.57
C LEU A 112 -8.16 -3.59 -6.27
N ALA A 113 -8.72 -4.00 -7.41
CA ALA A 113 -8.19 -5.09 -8.21
C ALA A 113 -6.77 -4.79 -8.74
N ILE A 114 -6.54 -3.58 -9.27
CA ILE A 114 -5.20 -3.14 -9.72
C ILE A 114 -4.20 -3.18 -8.56
N ILE A 115 -4.59 -2.69 -7.37
CA ILE A 115 -3.71 -2.70 -6.19
C ILE A 115 -3.37 -4.14 -5.78
N LEU A 116 -4.36 -5.04 -5.77
CA LEU A 116 -4.15 -6.44 -5.41
C LEU A 116 -3.26 -7.16 -6.42
N ASP A 117 -3.44 -6.91 -7.72
CA ASP A 117 -2.67 -7.54 -8.79
C ASP A 117 -1.18 -7.20 -8.69
N VAL A 118 -0.86 -5.91 -8.55
CA VAL A 118 0.53 -5.47 -8.36
C VAL A 118 1.09 -5.93 -7.01
N TYR A 119 0.26 -6.00 -5.96
CA TYR A 119 0.69 -6.58 -4.69
C TYR A 119 1.07 -8.06 -4.84
N SER A 120 0.28 -8.86 -5.57
CA SER A 120 0.62 -10.26 -5.88
C SER A 120 1.89 -10.36 -6.71
N GLU A 121 2.06 -9.55 -7.75
CA GLU A 121 3.24 -9.56 -8.61
C GLU A 121 4.53 -9.27 -7.80
N VAL A 122 4.47 -8.26 -6.92
CA VAL A 122 5.59 -7.91 -6.05
C VAL A 122 5.90 -9.03 -5.07
N ARG A 123 4.86 -9.64 -4.50
CA ARG A 123 5.01 -10.75 -3.55
C ARG A 123 5.62 -11.98 -4.22
N GLU A 124 5.28 -12.25 -5.48
CA GLU A 124 5.84 -13.37 -6.26
C GLU A 124 7.28 -13.09 -6.72
N SER A 125 7.60 -11.84 -7.06
CA SER A 125 8.95 -11.43 -7.44
C SER A 125 9.95 -11.34 -6.28
N SER A 126 9.48 -11.42 -5.03
CA SER A 126 10.32 -11.60 -3.83
C SER A 126 10.38 -13.09 -3.47
N PRO A 127 11.52 -13.78 -3.63
CA PRO A 127 11.62 -15.22 -3.38
C PRO A 127 11.43 -15.48 -1.89
N ALA A 128 10.22 -15.88 -1.47
CA ALA A 128 9.87 -16.30 -0.11
C ALA A 128 10.68 -15.59 1.00
N GLY A 129 10.82 -14.26 0.89
CA GLY A 129 11.61 -13.48 1.82
C GLY A 129 10.80 -13.32 3.09
N GLU A 130 11.38 -13.70 4.21
CA GLU A 130 10.87 -13.64 5.58
C GLU A 130 9.56 -12.84 5.73
N PRO A 131 8.52 -13.43 6.34
CA PRO A 131 7.27 -12.72 6.54
C PRO A 131 7.45 -11.33 7.14
N ILE A 132 6.64 -10.36 6.69
CA ILE A 132 6.77 -8.94 7.08
C ILE A 132 6.79 -8.78 8.62
N TRP A 133 6.09 -9.65 9.36
CA TRP A 133 6.11 -9.66 10.82
C TRP A 133 7.46 -10.07 11.43
N GLU A 134 8.22 -10.98 10.80
CA GLU A 134 9.58 -11.31 11.24
C GLU A 134 10.52 -10.13 11.00
N THR A 135 10.39 -9.46 9.85
CA THR A 135 11.16 -8.25 9.55
C THR A 135 10.88 -7.11 10.54
N VAL A 136 9.61 -6.86 10.86
CA VAL A 136 9.21 -5.83 11.85
C VAL A 136 9.67 -6.23 13.25
N GLY A 137 9.51 -7.50 13.62
CA GLY A 137 9.98 -8.03 14.91
C GLY A 137 11.50 -7.90 15.08
N ASN A 138 12.27 -8.19 14.04
CA ASN A 138 13.73 -8.05 14.04
C ASN A 138 14.17 -6.59 14.18
N PHE A 139 13.44 -5.67 13.55
CA PHE A 139 13.69 -4.24 13.70
C PHE A 139 13.41 -3.77 15.14
N PHE A 140 12.32 -4.23 15.74
CA PHE A 140 11.99 -3.95 17.14
C PHE A 140 13.01 -4.55 18.12
N LEU A 141 13.46 -5.78 17.90
CA LEU A 141 14.50 -6.41 18.73
C LEU A 141 15.82 -5.64 18.65
N ARG A 142 16.20 -5.18 17.46
CA ARG A 142 17.39 -4.35 17.26
C ARG A 142 17.28 -3.00 17.97
N LEU A 143 16.08 -2.45 18.09
CA LEU A 143 15.80 -1.24 18.86
C LEU A 143 15.77 -1.48 20.38
N LEU A 144 15.29 -2.64 20.82
CA LEU A 144 15.19 -3.00 22.25
C LEU A 144 16.54 -3.43 22.84
N TYR A 145 17.42 -4.01 22.02
CA TYR A 145 18.72 -4.56 22.44
C TYR A 145 19.92 -3.94 21.70
N PRO A 146 20.08 -2.60 21.67
CA PRO A 146 21.12 -1.95 20.88
C PRO A 146 22.54 -2.23 21.39
N ARG A 147 22.70 -2.58 22.68
CA ARG A 147 24.02 -2.86 23.30
C ARG A 147 24.54 -4.26 23.05
N THR A 148 23.66 -5.23 22.82
CA THR A 148 24.01 -6.65 22.66
C THR A 148 23.84 -7.16 21.24
N TRP A 149 23.31 -6.32 20.33
CA TRP A 149 23.13 -6.67 18.92
C TRP A 149 24.46 -6.71 18.18
N VAL A 150 24.88 -7.91 17.78
CA VAL A 150 26.11 -8.11 16.99
C VAL A 150 25.81 -7.83 15.51
N ARG A 151 26.71 -7.17 14.79
CA ARG A 151 26.55 -6.94 13.34
C ARG A 151 26.94 -8.19 12.55
N ASP A 152 26.23 -8.47 11.46
CA ASP A 152 26.45 -9.66 10.63
C ASP A 152 27.90 -9.76 10.11
N VAL A 153 28.51 -8.62 9.74
CA VAL A 153 29.92 -8.53 9.32
C VAL A 153 30.90 -9.01 10.42
N ALA A 154 30.62 -8.69 11.68
CA ALA A 154 31.47 -9.11 12.80
C ALA A 154 31.31 -10.60 13.11
N ILE A 155 30.14 -11.17 12.81
CA ILE A 155 29.89 -12.61 12.91
C ILE A 155 30.66 -13.33 11.80
N GLU A 156 30.55 -12.87 10.55
CA GLU A 156 31.27 -13.44 9.41
C GLU A 156 32.79 -13.38 9.57
N GLU A 157 33.34 -12.24 10.01
CA GLU A 157 34.78 -12.08 10.19
C GLU A 157 35.33 -13.04 11.25
N LYS A 158 34.60 -13.20 12.37
CA LYS A 158 35.01 -14.09 13.46
C LYS A 158 34.78 -15.56 13.15
N MET A 159 33.77 -15.87 12.33
CA MET A 159 33.53 -17.23 11.82
C MET A 159 34.51 -17.64 10.72
N ARG A 160 34.99 -16.68 9.92
CA ARG A 160 36.05 -16.91 8.93
C ARG A 160 37.41 -17.17 9.57
N ASP A 161 37.67 -16.55 10.72
CA ASP A 161 38.89 -16.78 11.52
C ASP A 161 38.83 -18.11 12.30
N SER A 162 37.62 -18.60 12.57
CA SER A 162 37.39 -19.89 13.21
C SER A 162 37.62 -21.04 12.20
N ARG A 163 38.62 -21.89 12.46
CA ARG A 163 39.01 -23.03 11.59
C ARG A 163 38.02 -24.22 11.60
N GLU A 164 36.82 -24.06 12.15
CA GLU A 164 35.86 -25.15 12.31
C GLU A 164 34.97 -25.31 11.08
N ALA A 165 34.90 -26.54 10.55
CA ALA A 165 34.14 -26.87 9.35
C ALA A 165 32.61 -26.88 9.55
N ILE A 166 32.12 -26.87 10.79
CA ILE A 166 30.70 -26.94 11.13
C ILE A 166 30.39 -25.93 12.24
N ILE A 167 29.81 -24.79 11.87
CA ILE A 167 29.36 -23.77 12.82
C ILE A 167 28.11 -24.31 13.53
N THR A 168 28.26 -24.70 14.80
CA THR A 168 27.14 -25.18 15.64
C THR A 168 26.67 -24.06 16.57
N ARG A 169 25.40 -24.09 17.01
CA ARG A 169 24.83 -23.09 17.94
C ARG A 169 25.68 -22.83 19.20
N GLY A 170 26.37 -23.87 19.70
CA GLY A 170 27.28 -23.74 20.84
C GLY A 170 28.49 -22.85 20.55
N VAL A 171 29.11 -23.01 19.38
CA VAL A 171 30.29 -22.24 18.96
C VAL A 171 29.96 -20.75 18.82
N LEU A 172 28.78 -20.43 18.28
CA LEU A 172 28.34 -19.04 18.17
C LEU A 172 27.99 -18.42 19.54
N ALA A 173 27.39 -19.21 20.45
CA ALA A 173 27.12 -18.77 21.81
C ALA A 173 28.40 -18.55 22.64
N ASP A 174 29.42 -19.38 22.43
CA ASP A 174 30.74 -19.24 23.07
C ASP A 174 31.52 -18.05 22.50
N ALA A 175 31.42 -17.79 21.19
CA ALA A 175 32.08 -16.66 20.53
C ALA A 175 31.45 -15.29 20.86
N PHE A 176 30.15 -15.28 21.19
CA PHE A 176 29.37 -14.09 21.53
C PHE A 176 28.37 -14.35 22.69
N PRO A 177 28.85 -14.36 23.95
CA PRO A 177 28.03 -14.71 25.11
C PRO A 177 26.86 -13.74 25.38
N ASP A 178 26.97 -12.49 24.93
CA ASP A 178 25.93 -11.46 25.11
C ASP A 178 24.87 -11.45 24.01
N MET A 179 25.00 -12.29 22.95
CA MET A 179 24.08 -12.28 21.82
C MET A 179 22.67 -12.74 22.21
N PRO A 180 21.60 -12.00 21.83
CA PRO A 180 20.23 -12.46 22.05
C PRO A 180 19.98 -13.81 21.36
N LYS A 181 19.42 -14.79 22.10
CA LYS A 181 19.10 -16.13 21.55
C LYS A 181 18.25 -16.08 20.27
N ARG A 182 17.36 -15.08 20.18
CA ARG A 182 16.50 -14.84 19.03
C ARG A 182 17.27 -14.36 17.79
N GLN A 183 18.37 -13.62 17.98
CA GLN A 183 19.27 -13.23 16.89
C GLN A 183 20.04 -14.43 16.36
N MET A 184 20.56 -15.28 17.26
CA MET A 184 21.24 -16.52 16.87
C MET A 184 20.33 -17.45 16.04
N ASP A 185 19.09 -17.67 16.45
CA ASP A 185 18.13 -18.48 15.68
C ASP A 185 17.86 -17.94 14.27
N LEU A 186 17.84 -16.61 14.11
CA LEU A 186 17.66 -15.97 12.80
C LEU A 186 18.86 -16.19 11.88
N VAL A 187 20.08 -16.04 12.40
CA VAL A 187 21.32 -16.28 11.63
C VAL A 187 21.35 -17.73 11.11
N PHE A 188 21.02 -18.70 11.97
CA PHE A 188 20.98 -20.11 11.54
C PHE A 188 19.87 -20.38 10.52
N ARG A 189 18.70 -19.75 10.64
CA ARG A 189 17.63 -19.86 9.63
C ARG A 189 18.06 -19.29 8.28
N GLN A 190 18.72 -18.13 8.28
CA GLN A 190 19.22 -17.49 7.06
C GLN A 190 20.28 -18.35 6.37
N CYS A 191 21.25 -18.89 7.12
CA CYS A 191 22.25 -19.80 6.56
C CYS A 191 21.64 -21.09 5.99
N CYS A 192 20.60 -21.66 6.65
CA CYS A 192 19.91 -22.83 6.11
C CYS A 192 19.11 -22.52 4.84
N ALA A 193 18.57 -21.30 4.70
CA ALA A 193 17.83 -20.87 3.52
C ALA A 193 18.74 -20.57 2.31
N GLU A 194 20.00 -20.20 2.53
CA GLU A 194 20.98 -19.97 1.45
C GLU A 194 21.64 -21.27 0.94
N MET A 195 21.61 -22.35 1.73
CA MET A 195 22.20 -23.65 1.36
C MET A 195 21.24 -24.63 0.65
N GLY A 196 19.94 -24.35 0.63
CA GLY A 196 18.90 -25.18 0.01
C GLY A 196 18.37 -24.57 -1.28
#